data_AF-A0AAU3U9P1-F1
#
_entry.id   AF-A0AAU3U9P1-F1
#
_cell.length_a   1.000
_cell.length_b   1.000
_cell.length_c   1.000
_cell.angle_alpha   90.00
_cell.angle_beta   90.00
_cell.angle_gamma   90.00
#
_symmetry.space_group_name_H-M   'P 1'
#
loop_
_entity.id
_entity.type
_entity.pdbx_description
1 polymer ?
#
loop_
_entity_poly.entity_id
_entity_poly.type
_entity_poly.pdbx_seq_one_letter_code
_entity_poly.pdbx_strand_id
1 'polypeptide(L)'
;MSTPEPSVERPSVTMDDIKNRWTERVVRPARSGTTQVVTYRGHDACKLMPAEEFEAFRESHPIATTEYKAYDAKRLRAEIVRACEEEGRAALVSAGGRRPVFAFVPLGYPAL
;
A
#
# COMPACT_ATOMS: atom_id res chain seq x y z
N MET A 1 31.27 17.90 14.24
CA MET A 1 30.70 16.56 14.54
C MET A 1 29.36 16.50 13.83
N SER A 2 29.19 15.60 12.86
CA SER A 2 27.93 15.47 12.10
C SER A 2 26.97 14.56 12.86
N THR A 3 25.80 15.06 13.20
CA THR A 3 24.69 14.25 13.72
C THR A 3 24.34 13.20 12.65
N PRO A 4 24.38 11.89 12.92
CA PRO A 4 23.91 10.90 11.95
C PRO A 4 22.44 11.20 11.63
N GLU A 5 22.08 11.17 10.34
CA GLU A 5 20.70 11.23 9.91
C GLU A 5 19.89 10.18 10.70
N PRO A 6 18.74 10.56 11.29
CA PRO A 6 17.87 9.58 11.92
C PRO A 6 17.51 8.56 10.85
N SER A 7 17.89 7.30 11.07
CA SER A 7 17.36 6.18 10.30
C SER A 7 15.87 6.17 10.55
N VAL A 8 15.10 6.83 9.68
CA VAL A 8 13.64 6.84 9.73
C VAL A 8 13.25 5.38 9.53
N GLU A 9 12.88 4.70 10.63
CA GLU A 9 12.33 3.35 10.56
C GLU A 9 11.18 3.39 9.57
N ARG A 10 11.36 2.76 8.40
CA ARG A 10 10.31 2.70 7.39
C ARG A 10 9.27 1.73 7.92
N PRO A 11 8.07 2.20 8.32
CA PRO A 11 7.07 1.31 8.86
C PRO A 11 6.74 0.26 7.81
N SER A 12 6.90 -1.00 8.16
CA SER A 12 6.65 -2.12 7.25
C SER A 12 5.52 -3.01 7.78
N VAL A 13 4.77 -3.54 6.82
CA VAL A 13 3.68 -4.48 7.06
C VAL A 13 3.94 -5.74 6.25
N THR A 14 3.75 -6.88 6.88
CA THR A 14 3.90 -8.16 6.18
C THR A 14 2.58 -8.57 5.52
N MET A 15 2.62 -9.53 4.60
CA MET A 15 1.39 -10.16 4.11
C MET A 15 0.60 -10.86 5.23
N ASP A 16 1.26 -11.31 6.31
CA ASP A 16 0.58 -11.86 7.48
C ASP A 16 -0.17 -10.78 8.28
N ASP A 17 0.43 -9.59 8.44
CA ASP A 17 -0.25 -8.42 9.03
C ASP A 17 -1.50 -8.05 8.23
N ILE A 18 -1.41 -8.04 6.90
CA ILE A 18 -2.55 -7.82 6.00
C ILE A 18 -3.60 -8.91 6.19
N LYS A 19 -3.18 -10.15 6.48
CA LYS A 19 -4.07 -11.31 6.67
C LYS A 19 -4.82 -11.29 8.00
N ASN A 20 -4.11 -11.01 9.09
CA ASN A 20 -4.59 -11.25 10.45
C ASN A 20 -4.84 -9.95 11.22
N ARG A 21 -4.22 -8.84 10.81
CA ARG A 21 -4.23 -7.54 11.53
C ARG A 21 -4.58 -6.36 10.62
N TRP A 22 -5.41 -6.60 9.60
CA TRP A 22 -5.81 -5.62 8.59
C TRP A 22 -6.18 -4.25 9.17
N THR A 23 -7.15 -4.19 10.08
CA THR A 23 -7.63 -2.91 10.60
C THR A 23 -6.55 -2.15 11.39
N GLU A 24 -5.78 -2.86 12.22
CA GLU A 24 -4.80 -2.28 13.14
C GLU A 24 -3.50 -1.86 12.42
N ARG A 25 -2.99 -2.70 11.51
CA ARG A 25 -1.68 -2.53 10.87
C ARG A 25 -1.78 -1.89 9.49
N VAL A 26 -2.93 -1.97 8.82
CA VAL A 26 -3.11 -1.47 7.45
C VAL A 26 -4.01 -0.24 7.44
N VAL A 27 -5.27 -0.40 7.88
CA VAL A 27 -6.29 0.65 7.75
C VAL A 27 -6.01 1.84 8.67
N ARG A 28 -5.71 1.60 9.95
CA ARG A 28 -5.46 2.68 10.92
C ARG A 28 -4.28 3.56 10.52
N PRO A 29 -3.08 3.02 10.23
CA PRO A 29 -1.94 3.84 9.85
C PRO A 29 -2.17 4.58 8.53
N ALA A 30 -2.78 3.91 7.53
CA ALA A 30 -3.09 4.54 6.25
C ALA A 30 -4.03 5.74 6.42
N ARG A 31 -5.04 5.62 7.28
CA ARG A 31 -5.95 6.73 7.61
C ARG A 31 -5.27 7.86 8.38
N SER A 32 -4.22 7.56 9.11
CA SER A 32 -3.37 8.55 9.78
C SER A 32 -2.35 9.20 8.84
N GLY A 33 -2.42 8.93 7.53
CA GLY A 33 -1.48 9.47 6.56
C GLY A 33 -0.13 8.74 6.54
N THR A 34 -0.02 7.59 7.20
CA THR A 34 1.24 6.83 7.26
C THR A 34 1.37 5.94 6.04
N THR A 35 2.38 6.24 5.22
CA THR A 35 2.84 5.36 4.15
C THR A 35 3.72 4.25 4.73
N GLN A 36 3.47 3.01 4.31
CA GLN A 36 4.17 1.81 4.78
C GLN A 36 4.70 0.99 3.61
N VAL A 37 5.75 0.19 3.84
CA VAL A 37 6.24 -0.78 2.86
C VAL A 37 5.60 -2.13 3.15
N VAL A 38 5.05 -2.77 2.13
CA VAL A 38 4.54 -4.12 2.20
C VAL A 38 5.65 -5.08 1.84
N THR A 39 6.02 -5.93 2.78
CA THR A 39 7.03 -6.98 2.57
C THR A 39 6.37 -8.32 2.30
N TYR A 40 6.88 -9.02 1.29
CA TYR A 40 6.45 -10.36 0.92
C TYR A 40 7.67 -11.24 0.66
N ARG A 41 7.71 -12.42 1.29
CA ARG A 41 8.84 -13.36 1.25
C ARG A 41 10.20 -12.73 1.61
N GLY A 42 10.21 -11.73 2.49
CA GLY A 42 11.43 -11.04 2.93
C GLY A 42 11.90 -9.92 2.00
N HIS A 43 11.14 -9.57 0.97
CA HIS A 43 11.45 -8.49 0.04
C HIS A 43 10.35 -7.42 0.05
N ASP A 44 10.73 -6.18 -0.21
CA ASP A 44 9.79 -5.07 -0.41
C ASP A 44 9.03 -5.32 -1.72
N ALA A 45 7.72 -5.51 -1.65
CA ALA A 45 6.88 -5.82 -2.82
C ALA A 45 6.09 -4.59 -3.28
N CYS A 46 5.45 -3.90 -2.33
CA CYS A 46 4.60 -2.75 -2.60
C CYS A 46 4.84 -1.63 -1.60
N LYS A 47 4.45 -0.42 -2.00
CA LYS A 47 4.20 0.69 -1.11
C LYS A 47 2.70 0.78 -0.82
N LEU A 48 2.33 0.77 0.45
CA LEU A 48 1.00 1.14 0.90
C LEU A 48 1.01 2.63 1.21
N MET A 49 0.13 3.39 0.55
CA MET A 49 0.06 4.83 0.74
C MET A 49 -1.39 5.30 0.87
N PRO A 50 -1.65 6.41 1.59
CA PRO A 50 -2.98 7.02 1.67
C PRO A 50 -3.51 7.35 0.27
N ALA A 51 -4.83 7.28 0.08
CA ALA A 51 -5.42 7.57 -1.22
C ALA A 51 -5.12 8.99 -1.70
N GLU A 52 -5.08 9.97 -0.78
CA GLU A 52 -4.74 11.35 -1.12
C GLU A 52 -3.30 11.49 -1.63
N GLU A 53 -2.33 10.85 -0.97
CA GLU A 53 -0.94 10.82 -1.45
C GLU A 53 -0.81 10.07 -2.77
N PHE A 54 -1.58 8.99 -2.94
CA PHE A 54 -1.61 8.26 -4.20
C PHE A 54 -2.16 9.11 -5.36
N GLU A 55 -3.21 9.90 -5.14
CA GLU A 55 -3.77 10.78 -6.16
C GLU A 55 -2.72 11.80 -6.63
N ALA A 56 -1.96 12.40 -5.72
CA ALA A 56 -0.84 13.27 -6.10
C ALA A 56 0.29 12.51 -6.82
N PHE A 57 0.57 11.27 -6.38
CA PHE A 57 1.58 10.42 -7.00
C PHE A 57 1.27 10.10 -8.46
N ARG A 58 0.02 9.71 -8.76
CA ARG A 58 -0.43 9.36 -10.12
C ARG A 58 -0.54 10.54 -11.06
N GLU A 59 -0.68 11.78 -10.55
CA GLU A 59 -0.61 12.98 -11.38
C GLU A 59 0.78 13.14 -12.00
N SER A 60 1.84 12.78 -11.26
CA SER A 60 3.22 12.85 -11.73
C SER A 60 3.71 11.58 -12.41
N HIS A 61 3.13 10.41 -12.07
CA HIS A 61 3.53 9.10 -12.58
C HIS A 61 2.30 8.30 -13.02
N PRO A 62 1.96 8.27 -14.33
CA PRO A 62 0.77 7.56 -14.79
C PRO A 62 0.91 6.05 -14.54
N ILE A 63 0.15 5.56 -13.57
CA ILE A 63 0.04 4.15 -13.21
C ILE A 63 -1.40 3.71 -13.36
N ALA A 64 -1.62 2.54 -13.94
CA ALA A 64 -2.95 1.97 -14.05
C ALA A 64 -3.48 1.62 -12.66
N THR A 65 -4.75 1.95 -12.39
CA THR A 65 -5.39 1.69 -11.09
C THR A 65 -6.52 0.68 -11.25
N THR A 66 -6.56 -0.30 -10.34
CA THR A 66 -7.73 -1.18 -10.18
C THR A 66 -8.38 -0.90 -8.84
N GLU A 67 -9.69 -0.63 -8.83
CA GLU A 67 -10.44 -0.37 -7.60
C GLU A 67 -11.00 -1.67 -7.01
N TYR A 68 -10.72 -1.90 -5.73
CA TYR A 68 -11.22 -3.01 -4.94
C TYR A 68 -12.08 -2.50 -3.80
N LYS A 69 -13.26 -3.11 -3.66
CA LYS A 69 -14.16 -2.82 -2.54
C LYS A 69 -13.88 -3.79 -1.40
N ALA A 70 -13.60 -3.29 -0.20
CA ALA A 70 -13.20 -4.08 0.96
C ALA A 70 -14.34 -4.87 1.64
N TYR A 71 -15.38 -5.27 0.88
CA TYR A 71 -16.53 -5.99 1.43
C TYR A 71 -16.22 -7.46 1.77
N ASP A 72 -15.12 -8.00 1.26
CA ASP A 72 -14.62 -9.32 1.62
C ASP A 72 -13.10 -9.30 1.80
N ALA A 73 -12.65 -9.50 3.04
CA ALA A 73 -11.23 -9.48 3.36
C ALA A 73 -10.45 -10.61 2.66
N LYS A 74 -11.05 -11.76 2.34
CA LYS A 74 -10.35 -12.85 1.61
C LYS A 74 -10.07 -12.44 0.18
N ARG A 75 -11.07 -11.93 -0.53
CA ARG A 75 -10.96 -11.48 -1.92
C ARG A 75 -10.00 -10.30 -2.04
N LEU A 76 -10.13 -9.30 -1.16
CA LEU A 76 -9.25 -8.14 -1.13
C LEU A 76 -7.76 -8.53 -0.97
N ARG A 77 -7.46 -9.53 -0.13
CA ARG A 77 -6.08 -10.01 0.05
C ARG A 77 -5.49 -10.62 -1.20
N ALA A 78 -6.25 -11.48 -1.88
CA ALA A 78 -5.81 -12.09 -3.13
C ALA A 78 -5.52 -11.02 -4.19
N GLU A 79 -6.35 -9.98 -4.25
CA GLU A 79 -6.18 -8.88 -5.20
C GLU A 79 -5.00 -7.95 -4.83
N ILE A 80 -4.71 -7.73 -3.55
CA ILE A 80 -3.53 -6.97 -3.09
C ILE A 80 -2.26 -7.74 -3.38
N VAL A 81 -2.23 -9.04 -3.05
CA VAL A 81 -1.10 -9.91 -3.38
C VAL A 81 -0.88 -9.90 -4.89
N ARG A 82 -1.97 -10.05 -5.67
CA ARG A 82 -1.91 -9.93 -7.12
C ARG A 82 -1.40 -8.58 -7.57
N ALA A 83 -1.83 -7.46 -7.00
CA ALA A 83 -1.33 -6.14 -7.37
C ALA A 83 0.14 -5.92 -6.98
N CYS A 84 0.62 -6.63 -5.95
CA CYS A 84 2.02 -6.62 -5.54
C CYS A 84 2.90 -7.60 -6.32
N GLU A 85 2.31 -8.63 -6.92
CA GLU A 85 3.00 -9.59 -7.80
C GLU A 85 2.87 -9.21 -9.29
N GLU A 86 1.80 -8.51 -9.70
CA GLU A 86 1.49 -8.11 -11.07
C GLU A 86 2.08 -6.72 -11.33
N GLU A 87 3.12 -6.67 -12.18
CA GLU A 87 3.84 -5.44 -12.48
C GLU A 87 2.92 -4.37 -13.08
N GLY A 88 2.96 -3.17 -12.48
CA GLY A 88 2.44 -1.94 -13.07
C GLY A 88 0.97 -1.61 -12.85
N ARG A 89 0.31 -2.21 -11.85
CA ARG A 89 -1.04 -1.79 -11.44
C ARG A 89 -1.10 -1.45 -9.96
N ALA A 90 -1.53 -0.24 -9.65
CA ALA A 90 -1.89 0.13 -8.30
C ALA A 90 -3.26 -0.44 -7.93
N ALA A 91 -3.42 -0.90 -6.70
CA ALA A 91 -4.68 -1.35 -6.13
C ALA A 91 -5.27 -0.28 -5.21
N LEU A 92 -6.37 0.36 -5.63
CA LEU A 92 -7.12 1.29 -4.79
C LEU A 92 -8.12 0.51 -3.94
N VAL A 93 -8.13 0.76 -2.63
CA VAL A 93 -8.98 0.02 -1.69
C VAL A 93 -10.00 0.92 -1.02
N SER A 94 -11.28 0.64 -1.26
CA SER A 94 -12.42 1.36 -0.71
C SER A 94 -13.01 0.60 0.48
N ALA A 95 -12.93 1.16 1.69
CA ALA A 95 -13.56 0.60 2.87
C ALA A 95 -14.99 1.14 3.03
N GLY A 96 -16.00 0.26 2.95
CA GLY A 96 -17.39 0.61 3.27
C GLY A 96 -18.16 1.42 2.21
N GLY A 97 -17.77 1.35 0.93
CA GLY A 97 -18.55 1.92 -0.18
C GLY A 97 -18.38 3.42 -0.44
N ARG A 98 -17.38 4.04 0.18
CA ARG A 98 -16.99 5.44 -0.06
C ARG A 98 -15.68 5.50 -0.85
N ARG A 99 -15.16 6.72 -1.06
CA ARG A 99 -13.85 7.00 -1.70
C ARG A 99 -12.76 6.03 -1.22
N PRO A 100 -11.81 5.65 -2.10
CA PRO A 100 -10.68 4.81 -1.71
C PRO A 100 -9.93 5.43 -0.53
N VAL A 101 -9.49 4.58 0.40
CA VAL A 101 -8.84 4.99 1.65
C VAL A 101 -7.32 4.91 1.52
N PHE A 102 -6.81 3.93 0.77
CA PHE A 102 -5.39 3.75 0.49
C PHE A 102 -5.18 3.00 -0.82
N ALA A 103 -3.96 3.11 -1.33
CA ALA A 103 -3.50 2.41 -2.51
C ALA A 103 -2.31 1.49 -2.17
N PHE A 104 -2.25 0.33 -2.81
CA PHE A 104 -1.02 -0.45 -2.92
C PHE A 104 -0.38 -0.18 -4.27
N VAL A 105 0.86 0.26 -4.27
CA VAL A 105 1.62 0.60 -5.48
C VAL A 105 2.81 -0.37 -5.58
N PRO A 106 2.91 -1.18 -6.64
CA PRO A 106 4.05 -2.08 -6.82
C PRO A 106 5.34 -1.28 -6.96
N LEU A 107 6.40 -1.72 -6.28
CA LEU A 107 7.71 -1.05 -6.31
C LEU A 107 8.48 -1.30 -7.62
N GLY A 108 8.04 -2.28 -8.44
CA GLY A 108 8.67 -2.66 -9.71
C GLY A 108 8.20 -1.88 -10.96
N TYR A 109 7.23 -0.96 -10.83
CA TYR A 109 6.91 -0.03 -11.92
C TYR A 109 8.05 1.00 -12.04
N PRO A 110 8.46 1.45 -13.26
CA PRO A 110 9.81 1.92 -13.52
C PRO A 110 10.28 2.87 -12.43
N ALA A 111 11.38 2.44 -11.79
CA ALA A 111 12.02 3.01 -10.63
C ALA A 111 11.67 4.48 -10.39
N LEU A 112 10.99 4.73 -9.27
CA LEU A 112 11.29 5.93 -8.49
C LEU A 112 12.76 5.91 -8.08
#